data_AF-A0A963FZ18-F1
#
_entry.id   AF-A0A963FZ18-F1
#
_cell.length_a   1.000
_cell.length_b   1.000
_cell.length_c   1.000
_cell.angle_alpha   90.00
_cell.angle_beta   90.00
_cell.angle_gamma   90.00
#
_symmetry.space_group_name_H-M   'P 1'
#
loop_
_entity.id
_entity.type
_entity.pdbx_description
1 polymer ?
#
loop_
_entity_poly.entity_id
_entity_poly.type
_entity_poly.pdbx_seq_one_letter_code
_entity_poly.pdbx_strand_id
1 'polypeptide(L)' 'MSFLDSPISRCEAKRTIVLTDQTQAQCALEHDCEPGTRCPLCGCFVDVSGLSDETVRKLRDSETKR' A
#
# COMPACT_ATOMS: atom_id res chain seq x y z
N MET A 1 19.51 2.57 9.68
CA MET A 1 18.15 2.51 10.24
C MET A 1 17.20 2.52 9.06
N SER A 2 16.54 1.41 8.77
CA SER A 2 15.56 1.33 7.67
C SER A 2 14.27 1.95 8.17
N PHE A 3 14.07 3.23 7.85
CA PHE A 3 12.78 3.87 8.00
C PHE A 3 11.84 3.17 7.01
N LEU A 4 10.76 2.58 7.51
CA LEU A 4 9.66 2.18 6.65
C LEU A 4 9.02 3.48 6.15
N ASP A 5 9.59 4.04 5.07
CA ASP A 5 9.00 5.13 4.28
C ASP A 5 7.80 4.63 3.46
N SER A 6 7.46 3.34 3.58
CA SER A 6 6.27 2.79 2.98
C SER A 6 5.04 3.46 3.60
N PRO A 7 4.13 4.03 2.77
CA PRO A 7 2.93 4.66 3.27
C PRO A 7 2.10 3.62 4.05
N ILE A 8 1.68 4.03 5.25
CA ILE A 8 0.89 3.22 6.18
C ILE A 8 -0.44 3.91 6.46
N SER A 9 -1.50 3.13 6.61
CA SER A 9 -2.80 3.62 7.07
C SER A 9 -3.36 2.74 8.17
N ARG A 10 -4.23 3.31 9.01
CA ARG A 10 -4.91 2.57 10.06
C ARG A 10 -6.19 1.95 9.51
N CYS A 11 -6.27 0.63 9.54
CA CYS A 11 -7.48 -0.09 9.17
C CYS A 11 -8.40 -0.17 10.39
N GLU A 12 -9.49 0.61 10.41
CA GLU A 12 -10.48 0.59 11.51
C GLU A 12 -11.23 -0.75 11.62
N ALA A 13 -11.35 -1.52 10.53
CA ALA A 13 -12.02 -2.82 10.53
C ALA A 13 -11.28 -3.87 11.37
N LYS A 14 -9.94 -3.87 11.33
CA LYS A 14 -9.08 -4.78 12.12
C LYS A 14 -8.35 -4.06 13.26
N ARG A 15 -8.55 -2.75 13.40
CA ARG A 15 -7.87 -1.83 14.35
C ARG A 15 -6.35 -1.97 14.34
N THR A 16 -5.79 -2.29 13.17
CA THR A 16 -4.34 -2.50 12.97
C THR A 16 -3.78 -1.48 11.98
N ILE A 17 -2.46 -1.32 11.98
CA ILE A 17 -1.73 -0.61 10.93
C ILE A 17 -1.61 -1.57 9.73
N VAL A 18 -1.93 -1.09 8.54
CA VAL A 18 -1.74 -1.81 7.27
C VAL A 18 -0.84 -0.98 6.36
N LEU A 19 -0.03 -1.65 5.54
CA LEU A 19 0.75 -0.96 4.51
C LEU A 19 -0.18 -0.64 3.34
N THR A 20 -0.14 0.59 2.85
CA THR A 20 -0.89 0.99 1.66
C THR A 20 -0.06 0.90 0.38
N ASP A 21 1.20 0.49 0.52
CA ASP A 21 2.12 0.18 -0.59
C ASP A 21 1.86 -1.17 -1.27
N GLN A 22 1.00 -2.00 -0.67
CA GLN A 22 0.54 -3.25 -1.27
C GLN A 22 -0.84 -3.08 -1.91
N THR A 23 -1.25 -4.07 -2.71
CA THR A 23 -2.60 -4.05 -3.30
C THR A 23 -3.66 -4.40 -2.26
N GLN A 24 -4.89 -3.94 -2.49
CA GLN A 24 -6.02 -4.27 -1.63
C GLN A 24 -6.21 -5.80 -1.51
N ALA A 25 -5.98 -6.55 -2.59
CA ALA A 25 -6.09 -8.00 -2.59
C ALA A 25 -5.05 -8.67 -1.68
N GLN A 26 -3.81 -8.16 -1.66
CA GLN A 26 -2.79 -8.68 -0.74
C GLN A 26 -3.09 -8.33 0.70
N CYS A 27 -3.49 -7.08 1.00
CA CYS A 27 -3.92 -6.71 2.34
C CYS A 27 -5.09 -7.59 2.82
N ALA A 28 -6.04 -7.90 1.94
CA ALA A 28 -7.16 -8.77 2.26
C ALA A 28 -6.72 -10.21 2.55
N LEU A 29 -5.74 -10.73 1.80
CA LEU A 29 -5.15 -12.05 2.02
C LEU A 29 -4.34 -12.11 3.34
N GLU A 30 -3.57 -11.07 3.65
CA GLU A 30 -2.74 -11.01 4.87
C GLU A 30 -3.56 -10.88 6.15
N HIS A 31 -4.67 -10.14 6.09
CA HIS A 31 -5.48 -9.82 7.26
C HIS A 31 -6.78 -10.62 7.36
N ASP A 32 -7.00 -11.59 6.45
CA ASP A 32 -8.26 -12.33 6.32
C ASP A 32 -9.46 -11.37 6.38
N CYS A 33 -9.47 -10.39 5.46
CA CYS A 33 -10.58 -9.45 5.35
C CYS A 33 -11.84 -10.19 4.92
N GLU A 34 -12.96 -9.93 5.62
CA GLU A 34 -14.22 -10.63 5.34
C GLU A 34 -14.73 -10.34 3.91
N PRO A 35 -15.01 -11.40 3.13
CA PRO A 35 -15.55 -11.24 1.78
C PRO A 35 -16.96 -10.64 1.85
N GLY A 36 -17.14 -9.49 1.21
CA GLY A 36 -18.41 -8.75 1.20
C GLY A 36 -18.42 -7.47 2.03
N THR A 37 -17.41 -7.25 2.88
CA THR A 37 -17.24 -5.98 3.57
C THR A 37 -16.50 -4.99 2.68
N ARG A 38 -17.07 -3.78 2.53
CA ARG A 38 -16.44 -2.71 1.76
C ARG A 38 -15.23 -2.19 2.53
N CYS A 39 -14.03 -2.37 1.99
CA CYS A 39 -12.79 -1.96 2.65
C CYS A 39 -12.81 -0.44 2.93
N PRO A 40 -12.60 0.02 4.18
CA PRO A 40 -12.60 1.45 4.49
C PRO A 40 -11.41 2.20 3.88
N LEU A 41 -10.36 1.46 3.50
CA LEU A 41 -9.17 1.96 2.84
C LEU A 41 -9.20 1.73 1.32
N CYS A 42 -10.38 1.47 0.75
CA CYS A 42 -10.57 1.37 -0.70
C CYS A 42 -10.14 2.69 -1.36
N GLY A 43 -9.11 2.66 -2.19
CA GLY A 43 -8.49 3.84 -2.82
C GLY A 43 -7.25 4.39 -2.10
N CYS A 44 -6.88 3.86 -0.94
CA CYS A 44 -5.59 4.14 -0.32
C CYS A 44 -4.49 3.18 -0.81
N PHE A 45 -4.87 1.99 -1.26
CA PHE A 45 -3.94 0.98 -1.78
C PHE A 45 -3.50 1.29 -3.22
N VAL A 46 -2.32 0.84 -3.58
CA VAL A 46 -1.81 0.87 -4.96
C VAL A 46 -2.44 -0.24 -5.82
N ASP A 47 -2.52 0.00 -7.13
CA ASP A 47 -2.96 -1.01 -8.10
C ASP A 47 -1.92 -2.12 -8.32
N VAL A 48 -0.63 -1.82 -8.14
CA VAL A 48 0.49 -2.75 -8.35
C VAL A 48 1.38 -2.77 -7.11
N SER A 49 1.54 -3.95 -6.51
CA SER A 49 2.35 -4.13 -5.30
C SER A 49 3.83 -3.91 -5.57
N GLY A 50 4.50 -3.17 -4.69
CA GLY A 50 5.94 -2.87 -4.80
C GLY A 50 6.26 -1.66 -5.67
N LEU A 51 5.24 -0.90 -6.10
CA LEU A 51 5.39 0.40 -6.75
C LEU A 51 4.47 1.41 -6.06
N SER A 52 4.98 2.06 -5.01
CA SER A 52 4.36 3.29 -4.50
C SER A 52 4.33 4.36 -5.60
N ASP A 53 3.35 5.27 -5.62
CA ASP A 53 3.35 6.44 -6.52
C ASP A 53 4.68 7.23 -6.40
N GLU A 54 5.22 7.29 -5.18
CA GLU A 54 6.53 7.84 -4.91
C GLU A 54 7.66 7.06 -5.60
N THR A 55 7.62 5.72 -5.58
CA THR A 55 8.59 4.86 -6.26
C THR A 55 8.51 5.04 -7.77
N VAL A 56 7.31 5.14 -8.35
CA VAL A 56 7.12 5.45 -9.78
C VAL A 56 7.71 6.81 -10.13
N ARG A 57 7.51 7.83 -9.29
CA ARG A 57 8.14 9.15 -9.46
C ARG A 57 9.66 9.09 -9.36
N LYS A 58 10.21 8.37 -8.37
CA LYS A 58 11.65 8.23 -8.16
C LYS A 58 12.35 7.44 -9.29
N LEU A 59 11.69 6.42 -9.86
CA LEU A 59 12.19 5.71 -11.03
C LEU A 59 12.28 6.62 -12.25
N ARG A 60 11.27 7.47 -12.46
CA ARG A 60 11.26 8.48 -13.53
C ARG A 60 12.40 9.50 -13.40
N ASP A 61 12.72 9.92 -12.18
CA ASP A 61 13.78 10.89 -11.92
C ASP A 61 15.19 10.25 -12.05
N SER A 62 15.33 8.97 -11.70
CA SER A 62 16.62 8.25 -11.75
C SER A 62 17.07 7.89 -13.17
N GLU A 63 16.15 7.79 -14.15
CA GLU A 63 16.51 7.54 -15.56
C GLU A 63 17.14 8.75 -16.26
N THR A 64 16.98 9.97 -15.73
CA THR A 64 17.47 11.20 -16.38
C THR A 64 18.92 11.55 -16.00
N LYS A 65 19.51 10.84 -15.03
CA LYS A 65 20.89 11.06 -14.56
C LYS A 65 21.87 10.03 -15.12
N ARG A 66 21.71 9.64 -16.39
CA ARG A 66 22.63 8.77 -17.12
C ARG A 66 23.57 9.57 -18.01
#